data_AF-O49783-F1
#
_entry.id   AF-O49783-F1
#
_cell.length_a   1.000
_cell.length_b   1.000
_cell.length_c   1.000
_cell.angle_alpha   90.00
_cell.angle_beta   90.00
_cell.angle_gamma   90.00
#
_symmetry.space_group_name_H-M   'P 1'
#
loop_
_entity.id
_entity.type
_entity.pdbx_description
1 polymer ?
#
loop_
_entity_poly.entity_id
_entity_poly.type
_entity_poly.pdbx_seq_one_letter_code
_entity_poly.pdbx_strand_id
1 'polypeptide(L)' 'LRWFNQLDPRINRNPFTEEEEERLLASHRIHGNRWSVIARFFPGR' A
#
# COMPACT_ATOMS: atom_id res chain seq x y z
N LEU A 1 -7.82 8.42 -14.49
CA LEU A 1 -8.67 7.20 -14.45
C LEU A 1 -8.78 6.71 -13.00
N ARG A 2 -9.69 7.32 -12.21
CA ARG A 2 -9.86 7.05 -10.76
C ARG A 2 -10.78 5.84 -10.48
N TRP A 3 -11.55 5.43 -11.49
CA TRP A 3 -12.60 4.42 -11.39
C TRP A 3 -12.06 2.96 -11.43
N PHE A 4 -10.96 2.71 -12.13
CA PHE A 4 -10.41 1.35 -12.24
C PHE A 4 -9.85 0.82 -10.92
N ASN A 5 -9.20 1.68 -10.11
CA ASN A 5 -8.65 1.27 -8.81
C ASN A 5 -9.72 1.06 -7.71
N GLN A 6 -10.99 1.34 -7.96
CA GLN A 6 -12.05 1.12 -6.96
C GLN A 6 -12.91 -0.12 -7.24
N LEU A 7 -12.77 -0.75 -8.41
CA LEU A 7 -13.63 -1.85 -8.84
C LEU A 7 -12.87 -3.17 -9.03
N ASP A 8 -11.57 -3.22 -8.77
CA ASP A 8 -10.84 -4.48 -8.79
C ASP A 8 -11.14 -5.28 -7.52
N PRO A 9 -11.83 -6.44 -7.60
CA PRO A 9 -12.16 -7.27 -6.45
C PRO A 9 -10.92 -7.88 -5.77
N ARG A 10 -9.73 -7.77 -6.39
CA ARG A 10 -8.45 -8.20 -5.82
C ARG A 10 -7.84 -7.16 -4.88
N ILE A 11 -8.42 -5.95 -4.79
CA ILE A 11 -7.95 -4.93 -3.86
C ILE A 11 -8.42 -5.27 -2.46
N ASN A 12 -7.46 -5.52 -1.59
CA ASN A 12 -7.69 -5.80 -0.19
C ASN A 12 -8.07 -4.51 0.55
N ARG A 13 -9.32 -4.46 1.01
CA ARG A 13 -9.90 -3.34 1.77
C ARG A 13 -9.87 -3.55 3.29
N ASN A 14 -9.29 -4.64 3.75
CA ASN A 14 -9.18 -4.92 5.18
C ASN A 14 -8.23 -3.92 5.85
N PRO A 15 -8.23 -3.76 7.17
CA PRO A 15 -7.20 -3.01 7.87
C PRO A 15 -5.80 -3.54 7.54
N PHE A 16 -4.75 -2.70 7.65
CA PHE A 16 -3.38 -3.18 7.57
C PHE A 16 -3.13 -4.21 8.68
N THR A 17 -2.43 -5.30 8.38
CA THR A 17 -1.92 -6.19 9.43
C THR A 17 -0.71 -5.55 10.11
N GLU A 18 -0.37 -5.99 11.32
CA GLU A 18 0.82 -5.49 12.03
C GLU A 18 2.09 -5.62 11.19
N GLU A 19 2.26 -6.72 10.44
CA GLU A 19 3.40 -6.90 9.54
C GLU A 19 3.39 -5.92 8.36
N GLU A 20 2.20 -5.61 7.81
CA GLU A 20 2.07 -4.60 6.76
C GLU A 20 2.40 -3.20 7.31
N GLU A 21 1.98 -2.88 8.54
CA GLU A 21 2.30 -1.61 9.20
C GLU A 21 3.80 -1.47 9.49
N GLU A 22 4.46 -2.51 10.01
CA GLU A 22 5.90 -2.51 10.22
C GLU A 22 6.65 -2.28 8.90
N ARG A 23 6.22 -2.96 7.84
CA ARG A 23 6.81 -2.80 6.51
C ARG A 23 6.57 -1.40 5.96
N LEU A 24 5.39 -0.83 6.19
CA LEU A 24 5.04 0.53 5.76
C LEU A 24 5.95 1.55 6.45
N LEU A 25 6.14 1.41 7.76
CA LEU A 25 7.01 2.27 8.56
C LEU A 25 8.48 2.11 8.14
N ALA A 26 8.95 0.88 7.92
CA ALA A 26 10.31 0.63 7.44
C ALA A 26 10.53 1.25 6.05
N SER A 27 9.60 1.06 5.11
CA SER A 27 9.66 1.68 3.78
C SER A 27 9.57 3.20 3.84
N HIS A 28 8.75 3.77 4.74
CA HIS A 28 8.67 5.22 4.93
C HIS A 28 9.96 5.80 5.49
N ARG A 29 10.63 5.12 6.43
CA ARG A 29 11.97 5.53 6.92
C ARG A 29 13.02 5.58 5.81
N ILE A 30 12.95 4.67 4.84
CA ILE A 30 13.91 4.59 3.73
C ILE A 30 13.56 5.58 2.61
N HIS A 31 12.27 5.67 2.25
CA HIS A 31 11.82 6.39 1.07
C HIS A 31 11.21 7.76 1.35
N GLY A 32 10.88 8.07 2.60
CA GLY A 32 10.17 9.28 3.02
C GLY A 32 8.76 9.35 2.43
N ASN A 33 8.32 10.54 2.04
CA ASN A 33 6.97 10.78 1.50
C ASN A 33 6.76 10.31 0.04
N ARG A 34 7.58 9.36 -0.44
CA ARG A 34 7.45 8.76 -1.77
C ARG A 34 6.43 7.62 -1.78
N TRP A 35 5.17 7.95 -1.50
CA TRP A 35 4.08 6.97 -1.37
C TRP A 35 3.88 6.11 -2.62
N SER A 36 4.12 6.65 -3.82
CA SER A 36 4.07 5.88 -5.06
C SER A 36 5.09 4.75 -5.13
N VAL A 37 6.25 4.91 -4.49
CA VAL A 37 7.27 3.86 -4.37
C VAL A 37 6.87 2.87 -3.29
N ILE A 38 6.41 3.38 -2.14
CA ILE A 38 6.00 2.56 -1.00
C ILE A 38 4.85 1.62 -1.38
N ALA A 39 3.84 2.12 -2.10
CA ALA A 39 2.68 1.34 -2.54
C ALA A 39 3.07 0.14 -3.43
N ARG A 40 4.21 0.20 -4.14
CA ARG A 40 4.68 -0.93 -4.97
C ARG A 40 5.09 -2.15 -4.14
N PHE A 41 5.36 -1.98 -2.85
CA PHE A 41 5.66 -3.07 -1.92
C PHE A 41 4.41 -3.76 -1.37
N PHE A 42 3.22 -3.22 -1.63
CA PHE A 42 1.94 -3.75 -1.17
C PHE A 42 1.07 -4.13 -2.38
N PRO A 43 1.37 -5.25 -3.07
CA PRO A 43 0.58 -5.69 -4.20
C PRO A 43 -0.85 -6.03 -3.75
N GLY A 44 -1.85 -5.45 -4.42
CA GLY A 44 -3.26 -5.65 -4.05
C GLY A 44 -3.78 -4.69 -2.97
N ARG A 45 -3.01 -3.66 -2.63
CA ARG A 45 -3.44 -2.51 -1.80
C ARG A 45 -3.53 -1.23 -2.63
#